data_AF-A0A836GZU0-F1
#
_entry.id   AF-A0A836GZU0-F1
#
_cell.length_a   1.000
_cell.length_b   1.000
_cell.length_c   1.000
_cell.angle_alpha   90.00
_cell.angle_beta   90.00
_cell.angle_gamma   90.00
#
_symmetry.space_group_name_H-M   'P 1'
#
loop_
_entity.id
_entity.type
_entity.pdbx_description
1 polymer ?
#
loop_
_entity_poly.entity_id
_entity_poly.type
_entity_poly.pdbx_seq_one_letter_code
_entity_poly.pdbx_strand_id
1 'polypeptide(L)'
;MFCGSIGFGLVCSSDRLGVGACDLTSYVSDLPKPFQYFESSKLGGSDRRMDYCPFVRTFGNTNCTVDTHVLKGGIYGVDVRCLEATNGFAMGGNGVSQNGIGAEVQCGCSTYGVKLADVSTFTTCPPGKTLQLSSPSSSFSAGSLTYPSYESVCAIKVDAALYEEYDAIIAGNSVAGVRSSWMAALAVFPMALLMV
;
A
#
# COMPACT_ATOMS: atom_id res chain seq x y z
N MET A 1 -8.96 6.31 -6.84
CA MET A 1 -7.62 6.86 -7.08
C MET A 1 -7.64 8.39 -7.18
N PHE A 2 -8.53 8.97 -7.99
CA PHE A 2 -8.68 10.43 -8.10
C PHE A 2 -9.75 10.98 -7.16
N CYS A 3 -9.68 12.28 -6.89
CA CYS A 3 -10.59 13.00 -6.01
C CYS A 3 -11.01 14.34 -6.62
N GLY A 4 -12.27 14.74 -6.48
CA GLY A 4 -12.82 15.92 -7.16
C GLY A 4 -13.19 17.09 -6.24
N SER A 5 -12.97 16.94 -4.94
CA SER A 5 -13.41 17.89 -3.93
C SER A 5 -12.33 18.04 -2.87
N ILE A 6 -12.22 19.27 -2.34
CA ILE A 6 -11.40 19.54 -1.16
C ILE A 6 -12.14 18.89 0.02
N GLY A 7 -11.82 17.62 0.27
CA GLY A 7 -12.22 16.95 1.49
C GLY A 7 -11.40 17.50 2.64
N PHE A 8 -12.05 18.06 3.65
CA PHE A 8 -11.40 18.46 4.91
C PHE A 8 -10.97 17.24 5.76
N GLY A 9 -11.30 16.02 5.34
CA GLY A 9 -10.93 14.79 6.03
C GLY A 9 -9.63 14.20 5.48
N LEU A 10 -8.71 13.85 6.39
CA LEU A 10 -7.56 13.02 6.07
C LEU A 10 -8.07 11.61 5.71
N VAL A 11 -8.01 11.24 4.42
CA VAL A 11 -8.48 9.94 3.88
C VAL A 11 -7.31 9.07 3.43
N CYS A 12 -7.51 7.76 3.25
CA CYS A 12 -6.40 6.91 2.82
C CYS A 12 -5.95 7.24 1.39
N SER A 13 -4.63 7.20 1.18
CA SER A 13 -4.06 7.24 -0.16
C SER A 13 -4.41 5.98 -0.95
N SER A 14 -4.34 6.06 -2.29
CA SER A 14 -4.71 4.94 -3.16
C SER A 14 -3.82 3.71 -2.99
N ASP A 15 -2.56 3.91 -2.59
CA ASP A 15 -1.60 2.85 -2.24
C ASP A 15 -1.77 2.32 -0.82
N ARG A 16 -2.68 2.92 -0.04
CA ARG A 16 -2.96 2.63 1.37
C ARG A 16 -1.74 2.70 2.27
N LEU A 17 -0.70 3.45 1.90
CA LEU A 17 0.48 3.60 2.73
C LEU A 17 0.36 4.73 3.75
N GLY A 18 -0.65 5.60 3.62
CA GLY A 18 -0.86 6.66 4.57
C GLY A 18 -2.21 7.32 4.42
N VAL A 19 -2.31 8.45 5.10
CA VAL A 19 -3.49 9.31 5.09
C VAL A 19 -3.09 10.63 4.46
N GLY A 20 -3.97 11.22 3.66
CA GLY A 20 -3.71 12.45 2.93
C GLY A 20 -4.96 13.25 2.68
N ALA A 21 -4.79 14.35 1.95
CA ALA A 21 -5.88 15.16 1.45
C ALA A 21 -5.90 15.13 -0.08
N CYS A 22 -7.03 15.50 -0.66
CA CYS A 22 -7.11 15.66 -2.10
C CYS A 22 -6.13 16.76 -2.55
N ASP A 23 -5.17 16.40 -3.40
CA ASP A 23 -4.22 17.35 -3.99
C ASP A 23 -4.90 18.13 -5.09
N LEU A 24 -5.53 19.23 -4.72
CA LEU A 24 -6.31 20.07 -5.60
C LEU A 24 -5.85 21.52 -5.41
N THR A 25 -5.51 22.18 -6.51
CA THR A 25 -4.91 23.50 -6.50
C THR A 25 -5.51 24.38 -7.60
N SER A 26 -5.51 25.68 -7.35
CA SER A 26 -5.97 26.70 -8.28
C SER A 26 -4.78 27.38 -8.94
N TYR A 27 -4.76 27.39 -10.27
CA TYR A 27 -3.73 28.04 -11.08
C TYR A 27 -4.10 29.49 -11.37
N VAL A 28 -3.07 30.33 -11.58
CA VAL A 28 -3.26 31.74 -11.96
C VAL A 28 -3.79 31.82 -13.41
N SER A 29 -3.21 31.01 -14.30
CA SER A 29 -3.60 30.84 -15.69
C SER A 29 -4.36 29.55 -15.90
N ASP A 30 -5.13 29.49 -16.99
CA ASP A 30 -5.83 28.28 -17.41
C ASP A 30 -4.85 27.14 -17.67
N LEU A 31 -5.23 25.94 -17.25
CA LEU A 31 -4.54 24.71 -17.63
C LEU A 31 -4.69 24.47 -19.14
N PRO A 32 -3.76 23.76 -19.78
CA PRO A 32 -3.95 23.30 -21.15
C PRO A 32 -5.27 22.52 -21.30
N LYS A 33 -5.99 22.70 -22.42
CA LYS A 33 -7.30 22.05 -22.66
C LYS A 33 -7.36 20.55 -22.31
N PRO A 34 -6.35 19.71 -22.61
CA PRO A 34 -6.38 18.29 -22.25
C PRO A 34 -6.39 18.00 -20.74
N PHE A 35 -6.02 18.97 -19.91
CA PHE A 35 -5.87 18.85 -18.45
C PHE A 35 -6.93 19.63 -17.67
N GLN A 36 -7.97 20.14 -18.33
CA GLN A 36 -9.08 20.83 -17.70
C GLN A 36 -10.18 19.83 -17.30
N TYR A 37 -10.04 19.19 -16.14
CA TYR A 37 -10.97 18.15 -15.67
C TYR A 37 -12.23 18.70 -14.97
N PHE A 38 -12.22 19.97 -14.60
CA PHE A 38 -13.25 20.63 -13.81
C PHE A 38 -13.91 21.76 -14.60
N GLU A 39 -15.05 22.25 -14.12
CA GLU A 39 -15.74 23.40 -14.72
C GLU A 39 -14.85 24.65 -14.78
N SER A 40 -14.00 24.84 -13.76
CA SER A 40 -12.96 25.85 -13.77
C SER A 40 -11.74 25.34 -14.52
N SER A 41 -11.38 26.02 -15.61
CA SER A 41 -10.15 25.76 -16.39
C SER A 41 -8.86 25.94 -15.59
N LYS A 42 -8.95 26.54 -14.40
CA LYS A 42 -7.84 26.82 -13.50
C LYS A 42 -7.71 25.81 -12.35
N LEU A 43 -8.56 24.79 -12.30
CA LEU A 43 -8.59 23.82 -11.21
C LEU A 43 -8.02 22.48 -11.66
N GLY A 44 -7.10 21.92 -10.87
CA GLY A 44 -6.49 20.62 -11.15
C GLY A 44 -5.61 20.15 -10.00
N GLY A 45 -4.95 19.00 -10.17
CA GLY A 45 -3.94 18.50 -9.24
C GLY A 45 -2.59 19.18 -9.42
N SER A 46 -1.79 19.26 -8.34
CA SER A 46 -0.52 19.97 -8.38
C SER A 46 0.62 19.16 -9.03
N ASP A 47 0.48 17.84 -9.14
CA ASP A 47 1.46 16.98 -9.80
C ASP A 47 1.27 16.93 -11.33
N ARG A 48 2.25 17.48 -12.06
CA ARG A 48 2.27 17.47 -13.53
C ARG A 48 2.49 16.07 -14.11
N ARG A 49 3.05 15.13 -13.36
CA ARG A 49 3.26 13.73 -13.79
C ARG A 49 1.97 12.92 -13.83
N MET A 50 0.96 13.39 -13.11
CA MET A 50 -0.38 12.82 -13.11
C MET A 50 -1.30 13.53 -14.12
N ASP A 51 -0.73 14.25 -15.08
CA ASP A 51 -1.46 15.09 -16.04
C ASP A 51 -2.40 16.10 -15.36
N TYR A 52 -2.07 16.58 -14.15
CA TYR A 52 -2.95 17.41 -13.33
C TYR A 52 -4.22 16.70 -12.84
N CYS A 53 -4.29 15.36 -12.90
CA CYS A 53 -5.35 14.60 -12.24
C CYS A 53 -5.13 14.65 -10.71
N PRO A 54 -6.06 15.23 -9.93
CA PRO A 54 -5.95 15.27 -8.48
C PRO A 54 -6.14 13.87 -7.87
N PHE A 55 -5.29 13.54 -6.89
CA PHE A 55 -5.33 12.30 -6.12
C PHE A 55 -5.11 12.60 -4.64
N VAL A 56 -5.35 11.62 -3.76
CA VAL A 56 -5.07 11.77 -2.34
C VAL A 56 -3.55 11.74 -2.12
N ARG A 57 -2.97 12.89 -1.80
CA ARG A 57 -1.55 13.03 -1.51
C ARG A 57 -1.33 12.96 -0.01
N THR A 58 -0.49 12.02 0.42
CA THR A 58 -0.05 11.91 1.82
C THR A 58 0.89 13.05 2.19
N PHE A 59 0.85 13.48 3.45
CA PHE A 59 1.87 14.36 4.02
C PHE A 59 3.05 13.52 4.50
N GLY A 60 4.24 14.12 4.58
CA GLY A 60 5.47 13.40 4.96
C GLY A 60 5.41 12.75 6.36
N ASN A 61 4.51 13.22 7.21
CA ASN A 61 4.30 12.74 8.57
C ASN A 61 2.96 11.99 8.76
N THR A 62 2.25 11.63 7.70
CA THR A 62 0.97 10.90 7.78
C THR A 62 1.04 9.53 7.13
N ASN A 63 2.20 8.88 7.21
CA ASN A 63 2.42 7.53 6.71
C ASN A 63 2.08 6.48 7.79
N CYS A 64 1.60 5.31 7.38
CA CYS A 64 1.32 4.17 8.25
C CYS A 64 2.53 3.23 8.44
N THR A 65 3.67 3.49 7.80
CA THR A 65 4.88 2.65 7.94
C THR A 65 5.79 3.10 9.07
N VAL A 66 5.75 4.37 9.46
CA VAL A 66 6.61 4.95 10.50
C VAL A 66 5.75 5.81 11.44
N ASP A 67 5.92 5.60 12.75
CA ASP A 67 5.23 6.39 13.75
C ASP A 67 5.83 7.80 13.84
N THR A 68 5.02 8.79 13.49
CA THR A 68 5.32 10.22 13.64
C THR A 68 4.50 10.87 14.75
N HIS A 69 3.68 10.08 15.45
CA HIS A 69 2.71 10.47 16.48
C HIS A 69 1.57 11.41 16.02
N VAL A 70 1.48 11.68 14.70
CA VAL A 70 0.45 12.53 14.10
C VAL A 70 -0.87 11.78 13.95
N LEU A 71 -0.84 10.58 13.38
CA LEU A 71 -2.04 9.78 13.19
C LEU A 71 -2.46 9.13 14.50
N LYS A 72 -3.78 9.00 14.72
CA LYS A 72 -4.34 8.39 15.93
C LYS A 72 -4.99 7.05 15.64
N GLY A 73 -4.99 6.17 16.63
CA GLY A 73 -5.67 4.86 16.59
C GLY A 73 -5.02 3.80 15.69
N GLY A 74 -3.99 4.17 14.92
CA GLY A 74 -3.28 3.24 14.05
C GLY A 74 -2.08 2.58 14.72
N ILE A 75 -1.66 1.47 14.14
CA ILE A 75 -0.33 0.90 14.31
C ILE A 75 0.56 1.27 13.13
N TYR A 76 1.86 1.00 13.25
CA TYR A 76 2.86 1.38 12.24
C TYR A 76 3.76 0.22 11.88
N GLY A 77 4.09 0.10 10.60
CA GLY A 77 5.01 -0.94 10.11
C GLY A 77 4.88 -1.21 8.62
N VAL A 78 5.77 -2.04 8.09
CA VAL A 78 5.84 -2.38 6.65
C VAL A 78 4.61 -3.15 6.15
N ASP A 79 4.00 -3.95 7.02
CA ASP A 79 2.78 -4.73 6.74
C ASP A 79 1.50 -3.97 7.12
N VAL A 80 1.61 -2.70 7.47
CA VAL A 80 0.46 -1.86 7.82
C VAL A 80 -0.10 -1.20 6.57
N ARG A 81 -1.42 -1.20 6.45
CA ARG A 81 -2.16 -0.46 5.41
C ARG A 81 -3.20 0.44 6.05
N CYS A 82 -3.51 1.53 5.35
CA CYS A 82 -4.57 2.44 5.72
C CYS A 82 -5.94 1.87 5.32
N LEU A 83 -6.82 1.76 6.32
CA LEU A 83 -8.22 1.38 6.16
C LEU A 83 -9.12 2.60 6.39
N GLU A 84 -10.18 2.71 5.61
CA GLU A 84 -11.09 3.85 5.65
C GLU A 84 -12.04 3.76 6.85
N ALA A 85 -12.02 4.78 7.69
CA ALA A 85 -13.05 5.08 8.69
C ALA A 85 -14.04 6.08 8.09
N THR A 86 -14.93 5.59 7.22
CA THR A 86 -15.79 6.40 6.32
C THR A 86 -16.59 7.51 7.02
N ASN A 87 -16.97 7.31 8.27
CA ASN A 87 -17.73 8.29 9.08
C ASN A 87 -16.91 8.88 10.24
N GLY A 88 -15.57 8.78 10.16
CA GLY A 88 -14.66 9.11 11.25
C GLY A 88 -14.71 8.09 12.39
N PHE A 89 -13.93 8.39 13.43
CA PHE A 89 -13.85 7.59 14.65
C PHE A 89 -13.59 8.48 15.86
N ALA A 90 -13.78 7.92 17.05
CA ALA A 90 -13.55 8.61 18.31
C ALA A 90 -12.68 7.79 19.26
N MET A 91 -11.85 8.47 20.03
CA MET A 91 -10.99 7.90 21.06
C MET A 91 -11.13 8.70 22.36
N GLY A 92 -11.25 8.01 23.50
CA GLY A 92 -11.45 8.68 24.80
C GLY A 92 -12.67 9.61 24.83
N GLY A 93 -13.70 9.34 24.03
CA GLY A 93 -14.90 10.18 23.92
C GLY A 93 -14.79 11.38 22.96
N ASN A 94 -13.61 11.63 22.37
CA ASN A 94 -13.39 12.76 21.46
C ASN A 94 -13.32 12.30 20.00
N GLY A 95 -13.96 13.04 19.10
CA GLY A 95 -13.86 12.80 17.65
C GLY A 95 -12.47 13.09 17.11
N VAL A 96 -11.98 12.25 16.21
CA VAL A 96 -10.69 12.41 15.55
C VAL A 96 -10.90 12.97 14.14
N SER A 97 -10.13 14.01 13.78
CA SER A 97 -10.18 14.63 12.44
C SER A 97 -9.38 13.83 11.40
N GLN A 98 -9.72 12.54 11.26
CA GLN A 98 -9.05 11.58 10.39
C GLN A 98 -10.05 10.49 10.00
N ASN A 99 -10.03 10.09 8.72
CA ASN A 99 -10.88 9.06 8.15
C ASN A 99 -10.07 7.84 7.64
N GLY A 100 -8.79 7.74 7.98
CA GLY A 100 -7.98 6.56 7.73
C GLY A 100 -7.42 6.01 9.04
N ILE A 101 -7.20 4.70 9.17
CA ILE A 101 -6.52 4.09 10.32
C ILE A 101 -5.50 3.07 9.81
N GLY A 102 -4.28 3.12 10.32
CA GLY A 102 -3.26 2.11 10.04
C GLY A 102 -3.58 0.81 10.77
N ALA A 103 -3.78 -0.28 10.03
CA ALA A 103 -3.95 -1.63 10.57
C ALA A 103 -2.96 -2.60 9.94
N GLU A 104 -2.44 -3.55 10.72
CA GLU A 104 -1.60 -4.63 10.18
C GLU A 104 -2.47 -5.50 9.29
N VAL A 105 -1.95 -5.87 8.14
CA VAL A 105 -2.63 -6.75 7.19
C VAL A 105 -1.88 -8.06 7.09
N GLN A 106 -2.58 -9.16 7.30
CA GLN A 106 -2.07 -10.50 7.03
C GLN A 106 -2.81 -11.12 5.85
N CYS A 107 -2.11 -11.26 4.73
CA CYS A 107 -2.67 -11.82 3.50
C CYS A 107 -2.45 -13.34 3.42
N GLY A 108 -3.55 -14.08 3.25
CA GLY A 108 -3.57 -15.50 2.84
C GLY A 108 -3.68 -15.65 1.33
N CYS A 109 -4.15 -16.80 0.82
CA CYS A 109 -4.26 -17.05 -0.62
C CYS A 109 -5.42 -16.30 -1.30
N SER A 110 -6.56 -16.20 -0.60
CA SER A 110 -7.79 -15.57 -1.12
C SER A 110 -8.52 -14.74 -0.06
N THR A 111 -8.00 -14.70 1.16
CA THR A 111 -8.54 -13.99 2.30
C THR A 111 -7.43 -13.19 2.96
N TYR A 112 -7.80 -12.20 3.75
CA TYR A 112 -6.86 -11.47 4.57
C TYR A 112 -7.48 -11.16 5.94
N GLY A 113 -6.60 -10.99 6.92
CA GLY A 113 -6.95 -10.54 8.26
C GLY A 113 -6.38 -9.16 8.53
N VAL A 114 -7.02 -8.44 9.45
CA VAL A 114 -6.48 -7.17 9.97
C VAL A 114 -6.32 -7.23 11.47
N LYS A 115 -5.30 -6.53 11.98
CA LYS A 115 -5.07 -6.35 13.42
C LYS A 115 -5.01 -4.86 13.72
N LEU A 116 -5.85 -4.42 14.64
CA LEU A 116 -5.93 -3.03 15.09
C LEU A 116 -5.01 -2.79 16.28
N ALA A 117 -4.81 -1.51 16.65
CA ALA A 117 -4.13 -1.15 17.88
C ALA A 117 -4.79 -1.81 19.10
N ASP A 118 -3.95 -2.30 20.02
CA ASP A 118 -4.33 -2.96 21.26
C ASP A 118 -5.10 -4.29 21.09
N VAL A 119 -5.05 -4.86 19.88
CA VAL A 119 -5.60 -6.19 19.57
C VAL A 119 -4.46 -7.15 19.28
N SER A 120 -4.49 -8.33 19.90
CA SER A 120 -3.44 -9.36 19.71
C SER A 120 -3.72 -10.32 18.55
N THR A 121 -4.96 -10.39 18.06
CA THR A 121 -5.40 -11.36 17.05
C THR A 121 -5.87 -10.69 15.76
N PHE A 122 -5.64 -11.36 14.63
CA PHE A 122 -6.16 -10.93 13.34
C PHE A 122 -7.65 -11.28 13.21
N THR A 123 -8.43 -10.32 12.75
CA THR A 123 -9.84 -10.51 12.38
C THR A 123 -9.95 -10.68 10.87
N THR A 124 -10.62 -11.74 10.42
CA THR A 124 -10.85 -11.96 8.98
C THR A 124 -11.70 -10.83 8.40
N CYS A 125 -11.30 -10.35 7.21
CA CYS A 125 -11.91 -9.19 6.57
C CYS A 125 -12.60 -9.57 5.26
N PRO A 126 -13.94 -9.68 5.25
CA PRO A 126 -14.69 -9.79 4.00
C PRO A 126 -14.77 -8.41 3.33
N PRO A 127 -14.30 -8.26 2.07
CA PRO A 127 -14.35 -6.98 1.36
C PRO A 127 -15.75 -6.34 1.34
N GLY A 128 -15.81 -5.02 1.52
CA GLY A 128 -17.05 -4.24 1.52
C GLY A 128 -17.91 -4.37 2.79
N LYS A 129 -17.53 -5.23 3.75
CA LYS A 129 -18.14 -5.24 5.09
C LYS A 129 -17.51 -4.19 5.99
N THR A 130 -18.16 -3.95 7.12
CA THR A 130 -17.76 -2.92 8.08
C THR A 130 -17.44 -3.56 9.42
N LEU A 131 -16.36 -3.11 10.05
CA LEU A 131 -15.96 -3.46 11.42
C LEU A 131 -16.28 -2.30 12.37
N GLN A 132 -17.02 -2.57 13.44
CA GLN A 132 -17.17 -1.59 14.53
C GLN A 132 -15.89 -1.55 15.35
N LEU A 133 -15.28 -0.37 15.52
CA LEU A 133 -13.97 -0.23 16.15
C LEU A 133 -13.97 -0.51 17.65
N SER A 134 -15.08 -0.20 18.33
CA SER A 134 -15.23 -0.35 19.78
C SER A 134 -15.41 -1.80 20.25
N SER A 135 -15.68 -2.74 19.34
CA SER A 135 -15.81 -4.16 19.67
C SER A 135 -14.47 -4.88 19.82
N PRO A 136 -13.52 -4.77 18.86
CA PRO A 136 -12.24 -5.45 18.95
C PRO A 136 -11.19 -4.68 19.77
N SER A 137 -11.29 -3.35 19.89
CA SER A 137 -10.26 -2.53 20.54
C SER A 137 -10.89 -1.51 21.50
N SER A 138 -10.44 -1.53 22.76
CA SER A 138 -10.87 -0.60 23.81
C SER A 138 -10.39 0.84 23.61
N SER A 139 -9.46 1.05 22.68
CA SER A 139 -8.91 2.37 22.38
C SER A 139 -9.87 3.27 21.60
N PHE A 140 -10.92 2.67 21.02
CA PHE A 140 -11.95 3.40 20.28
C PHE A 140 -13.26 3.46 21.07
N SER A 141 -13.79 4.67 21.23
CA SER A 141 -15.11 4.89 21.82
C SER A 141 -16.23 4.83 20.78
N ALA A 142 -15.93 5.10 19.51
CA ALA A 142 -16.88 5.00 18.40
C ALA A 142 -16.16 4.93 17.05
N GLY A 143 -16.91 4.59 16.01
CA GLY A 143 -16.44 4.58 14.63
C GLY A 143 -16.44 3.20 14.02
N SER A 144 -16.24 3.17 12.70
CA SER A 144 -16.27 1.93 11.94
C SER A 144 -15.34 1.96 10.75
N LEU A 145 -14.67 0.84 10.50
CA LEU A 145 -13.80 0.66 9.34
C LEU A 145 -14.53 -0.06 8.22
N THR A 146 -14.35 0.40 6.99
CA THR A 146 -14.78 -0.31 5.79
C THR A 146 -13.64 -1.20 5.30
N TYR A 147 -13.91 -2.49 5.15
CA TYR A 147 -12.92 -3.44 4.66
C TYR A 147 -12.66 -3.23 3.17
N PRO A 148 -11.40 -3.00 2.78
CA PRO A 148 -11.05 -2.79 1.38
C PRO A 148 -11.06 -4.09 0.55
N SER A 149 -10.82 -3.98 -0.76
CA SER A 149 -10.64 -5.18 -1.59
C SER A 149 -9.32 -5.86 -1.25
N TYR A 150 -9.26 -7.18 -1.42
CA TYR A 150 -8.05 -7.97 -1.20
C TYR A 150 -6.86 -7.41 -1.97
N GLU A 151 -7.04 -7.10 -3.26
CA GLU A 151 -5.98 -6.59 -4.13
C GLU A 151 -5.42 -5.27 -3.62
N SER A 152 -6.28 -4.39 -3.11
CA SER A 152 -5.82 -3.07 -2.66
C SER A 152 -4.94 -3.11 -1.41
N VAL A 153 -4.99 -4.19 -0.61
CA VAL A 153 -4.14 -4.36 0.58
C VAL A 153 -3.08 -5.45 0.43
N CYS A 154 -3.31 -6.43 -0.43
CA CYS A 154 -2.47 -7.63 -0.58
C CYS A 154 -1.75 -7.75 -1.93
N ALA A 155 -2.09 -6.97 -2.95
CA ALA A 155 -1.41 -7.06 -4.26
C ALA A 155 0.06 -6.61 -4.20
N ILE A 156 0.46 -5.88 -3.16
CA ILE A 156 1.86 -5.53 -2.91
C ILE A 156 2.46 -6.54 -1.93
N LYS A 157 2.48 -7.82 -2.30
CA LYS A 157 3.54 -8.72 -1.83
C LYS A 157 4.63 -8.63 -2.88
N VAL A 158 5.58 -7.72 -2.67
CA VAL A 158 6.85 -7.90 -3.33
C VAL A 158 7.51 -9.04 -2.60
N ASP A 159 7.32 -10.25 -3.11
CA ASP A 159 8.12 -11.38 -2.68
C ASP A 159 9.57 -11.03 -3.00
N ALA A 160 10.42 -10.93 -1.98
CA ALA A 160 11.84 -10.67 -2.18
C ALA A 160 12.48 -11.74 -3.08
N ALA A 161 11.91 -12.95 -3.14
CA ALA A 161 12.34 -14.01 -4.05
C ALA A 161 12.03 -13.71 -5.53
N LEU A 162 11.07 -12.83 -5.83
CA LEU A 162 10.79 -12.41 -7.21
C LEU A 162 11.79 -11.35 -7.73
N TYR A 163 12.66 -10.79 -6.88
CA TYR A 163 13.78 -9.96 -7.32
C TYR A 163 14.99 -10.77 -7.80
N GLU A 164 15.16 -12.02 -7.36
CA GLU A 164 16.28 -12.86 -7.82
C GLU A 164 16.18 -13.16 -9.33
N GLU A 165 14.97 -13.21 -9.90
CA GLU A 165 14.77 -13.36 -11.35
C GLU A 165 15.14 -12.08 -12.14
N TYR A 166 14.96 -10.91 -11.53
CA TYR A 166 15.24 -9.61 -12.19
C TYR A 166 16.73 -9.24 -12.16
N ASP A 167 17.46 -9.61 -11.10
CA ASP A 167 18.92 -9.43 -11.03
C ASP A 167 19.66 -10.26 -12.09
N ALA A 168 19.18 -11.46 -12.42
CA ALA A 168 19.74 -12.28 -13.49
C ALA A 168 19.60 -11.63 -14.88
N ILE A 169 18.52 -10.88 -15.11
CA ILE A 169 18.25 -10.21 -16.39
C ILE A 169 19.13 -8.95 -16.56
N ILE A 170 19.42 -8.22 -15.47
CA ILE A 170 20.31 -7.05 -15.52
C ILE A 170 21.79 -7.48 -15.64
N ALA A 171 22.18 -8.58 -15.01
CA ALA A 171 23.53 -9.14 -15.16
C ALA A 171 23.79 -9.68 -16.58
N GLY A 172 22.77 -10.20 -17.28
CA GLY A 172 22.90 -10.75 -18.64
C GLY A 172 23.07 -9.72 -19.75
N ASN A 173 22.65 -8.47 -19.54
CA ASN A 173 22.77 -7.39 -20.53
C ASN A 173 23.94 -6.42 -20.25
N SER A 174 24.77 -6.73 -19.26
CA SER A 174 26.04 -6.03 -19.08
C SER A 174 27.01 -6.48 -20.17
N VAL A 175 27.30 -5.57 -21.11
CA VAL A 175 28.40 -5.64 -22.07
C VAL A 175 29.74 -5.69 -21.32
N ALA A 176 30.11 -6.88 -20.85
CA ALA A 176 31.46 -7.20 -20.42
C ALA A 176 31.86 -8.51 -21.11
N GLY A 177 32.88 -8.40 -21.97
CA GLY A 177 33.28 -9.45 -22.88
C GLY A 177 33.75 -10.75 -22.23
N VAL A 178 33.46 -11.85 -22.93
CA VAL A 178 34.48 -12.80 -23.43
C VAL A 178 35.35 -13.49 -22.37
N ARG A 179 34.96 -14.69 -21.90
CA ARG A 179 35.48 -16.02 -22.33
C ARG A 179 35.00 -17.13 -21.38
N SER A 180 34.21 -18.05 -21.92
CA SER A 180 33.98 -19.38 -21.34
C SER A 180 35.17 -20.30 -21.66
N SER A 181 35.59 -21.13 -20.71
CA SER A 181 36.29 -22.40 -20.99
C SER A 181 36.51 -23.18 -19.71
N TRP A 182 35.58 -24.07 -19.33
CA TRP A 182 35.88 -25.34 -18.64
C TRP A 182 34.73 -26.32 -18.95
N MET A 183 34.86 -27.09 -20.03
CA MET A 183 34.14 -28.35 -20.22
C MET A 183 35.17 -29.47 -20.20
N ALA A 184 34.99 -30.43 -19.27
CA ALA A 184 34.95 -31.86 -19.58
C ALA A 184 34.84 -32.65 -18.27
N ALA A 185 33.62 -33.06 -17.94
CA ALA A 185 33.40 -34.24 -17.12
C ALA A 185 33.54 -35.47 -18.04
N LEU A 186 34.42 -36.39 -17.70
CA LEU A 186 34.40 -37.76 -18.24
C LEU A 186 34.40 -38.73 -17.06
N ALA A 187 33.21 -39.23 -16.74
CA ALA A 187 33.01 -40.40 -15.92
C ALA A 187 32.65 -41.56 -16.85
N VAL A 188 33.44 -42.65 -16.84
CA VAL A 188 33.03 -43.94 -17.43
C VAL A 188 33.40 -45.07 -16.47
N PHE A 189 32.34 -45.56 -15.81
CA PHE A 189 32.02 -46.89 -15.26
C PHE A 189 33.10 -47.98 -15.03
N PRO A 190 33.09 -48.65 -13.86
CA PRO A 190 33.79 -49.92 -13.66
C PRO A 190 32.91 -51.10 -14.12
N MET A 191 33.45 -51.95 -15.00
CA MET A 191 32.83 -53.22 -15.40
C MET A 191 33.43 -54.35 -14.55
N ALA A 192 32.57 -55.06 -13.82
CA ALA A 192 32.92 -56.16 -12.94
C ALA A 192 33.04 -57.50 -13.70
N LEU A 193 33.90 -58.37 -13.15
CA LEU A 193 33.96 -59.84 -13.24
C LEU A 193 34.27 -60.51 -14.60
N LEU A 194 35.38 -61.26 -14.61
CA LEU A 194 35.36 -62.71 -14.87
C LEU A 194 36.63 -63.38 -14.31
N MET A 195 36.43 -64.27 -13.35
CA MET A 195 37.35 -65.34 -12.97
C MET A 195 37.19 -66.49 -13.98
N VAL A 196 38.27 -66.97 -14.58
CA VAL A 196 38.79 -68.37 -14.63
C VAL A 196 40.22 -68.29 -15.17
#